data_AF-A0A4R6UFD8-F1
#
_entry.id   AF-A0A4R6UFD8-F1
#
_cell.length_a   1.000
_cell.length_b   1.000
_cell.length_c   1.000
_cell.angle_alpha   90.00
_cell.angle_beta   90.00
_cell.angle_gamma   90.00
#
_symmetry.space_group_name_H-M   'P 1'
#
loop_
_entity.id
_entity.type
_entity.pdbx_description
1 polymer ?
#
loop_
_entity_poly.entity_id
_entity_poly.type
_entity_poly.pdbx_seq_one_letter_code
_entity_poly.pdbx_strand_id
1 'polypeptide(L)'
;MAKDRLVSAKVNAKGELIELKFHTQKYRQMAPKELSTAITDVIERARKQMAKRVVESYGSFAPEGVDLDEIISGRFNPSRMLSGFDIPFPTGTDKP
;
A
#
# COMPACT_ATOMS: atom_id res chain seq x y z
N MET A 1 -9.00 3.21 23.98
CA MET A 1 -7.80 3.88 23.42
C MET A 1 -6.51 3.50 24.19
N ALA A 2 -6.15 2.21 24.27
CA ALA A 2 -4.92 1.75 24.95
C ALA A 2 -4.27 0.53 24.27
N LYS A 3 -5.09 -0.33 23.63
CA LYS A 3 -4.67 -1.50 22.86
C LYS A 3 -3.74 -1.17 21.68
N ASP A 4 -3.89 0.04 21.14
CA ASP A 4 -3.15 0.52 19.95
C ASP A 4 -1.66 0.82 20.18
N ARG A 5 -1.21 0.92 21.44
CA ARG A 5 0.21 1.25 21.74
C ARG A 5 1.07 0.02 22.00
N LEU A 6 0.49 -1.18 21.87
CA LEU A 6 1.20 -2.42 22.20
C LEU A 6 1.96 -2.98 20.99
N VAL A 7 1.39 -2.85 19.80
CA VAL A 7 1.93 -3.37 18.54
C VAL A 7 1.82 -2.32 17.44
N SER A 8 2.84 -2.20 16.60
CA SER A 8 2.80 -1.46 15.34
C SER A 8 3.13 -2.38 14.15
N ALA A 9 2.51 -2.14 13.00
CA ALA A 9 2.79 -2.85 11.76
C ALA A 9 3.23 -1.86 10.66
N LYS A 10 4.16 -2.29 9.82
CA LYS A 10 4.58 -1.56 8.63
C LYS A 10 4.34 -2.41 7.38
N VAL A 11 3.75 -1.81 6.37
CA VAL A 11 3.57 -2.44 5.06
C VAL A 11 4.38 -1.70 4.00
N ASN A 12 4.77 -2.41 2.95
CA ASN A 12 5.34 -1.79 1.76
C ASN A 12 4.23 -1.28 0.82
N ALA A 13 4.63 -0.70 -0.32
CA ALA A 13 3.70 -0.17 -1.33
C ALA A 13 2.80 -1.24 -1.98
N LYS A 14 3.14 -2.53 -1.85
CA LYS A 14 2.31 -3.65 -2.33
C LYS A 14 1.32 -4.16 -1.26
N GLY A 15 1.32 -3.56 -0.07
CA GLY A 15 0.49 -4.01 1.06
C GLY A 15 1.04 -5.24 1.79
N GLU A 16 2.28 -5.64 1.50
CA GLU A 16 2.96 -6.75 2.18
C GLU A 16 3.48 -6.27 3.54
N LEU A 17 3.29 -7.09 4.59
CA LEU A 17 3.79 -6.82 5.93
C LEU A 17 5.31 -6.99 5.93
N ILE A 18 6.04 -5.92 6.25
CA ILE A 18 7.52 -5.91 6.30
C ILE A 18 8.06 -5.76 7.72
N GLU A 19 7.24 -5.30 8.66
CA GLU A 19 7.63 -5.18 10.06
C GLU A 19 6.42 -5.32 10.99
N LEU A 20 6.59 -6.08 12.07
CA LEU A 20 5.68 -6.13 13.21
C LEU A 20 6.49 -5.91 14.48
N LYS A 21 6.17 -4.85 15.23
CA LYS A 21 6.93 -4.44 16.41
C LYS A 21 6.05 -4.46 17.65
N PHE A 22 6.49 -5.18 18.67
CA PHE A 22 5.89 -5.15 20.00
C PHE A 22 6.63 -4.12 20.85
N HIS A 23 5.92 -3.11 21.36
CA HIS A 23 6.52 -2.03 22.14
C HIS A 23 6.72 -2.40 23.61
N THR A 24 5.99 -3.40 24.10
CA THR A 24 6.05 -3.87 25.50
C THR A 24 5.81 -5.37 25.57
N GLN A 25 6.10 -5.98 26.72
CA GLN A 25 5.81 -7.39 26.98
C GLN A 25 4.35 -7.65 27.43
N LYS A 26 3.49 -6.62 27.49
CA LYS A 26 2.10 -6.75 27.95
C LYS A 26 1.28 -7.75 27.12
N TYR A 27 1.66 -8.02 25.86
CA TYR A 27 0.99 -9.04 25.03
C TYR A 27 0.96 -10.42 25.68
N ARG A 28 1.95 -10.75 26.53
CA ARG A 28 2.04 -12.06 27.19
C ARG A 28 0.93 -12.31 28.19
N GLN A 29 0.30 -11.26 28.70
CA GLN A 29 -0.80 -11.33 29.66
C GLN A 29 -2.17 -11.24 28.97
N MET A 30 -2.21 -10.98 27.66
CA MET A 30 -3.45 -10.89 26.90
C MET A 30 -4.02 -12.28 26.64
N ALA A 31 -5.35 -12.37 26.61
CA ALA A 31 -6.00 -13.57 26.09
C ALA A 31 -5.57 -13.79 24.62
N PRO A 32 -5.34 -15.04 24.17
CA PRO A 32 -4.89 -15.32 22.80
C PRO A 32 -5.75 -14.67 21.72
N LYS A 33 -7.08 -14.68 21.90
CA LYS A 33 -8.04 -14.03 20.99
C LYS A 33 -7.89 -12.51 20.99
N GLU A 34 -7.62 -11.91 22.15
CA GLU A 34 -7.48 -10.46 22.25
C GLU A 34 -6.23 -9.99 21.52
N LEU A 35 -5.13 -10.75 21.64
CA LEU A 35 -3.87 -10.48 20.97
C LEU A 35 -4.00 -10.64 19.44
N SER A 36 -4.63 -11.72 18.96
CA SER A 36 -4.83 -11.90 17.52
C SER A 36 -5.64 -10.77 16.92
N THR A 37 -6.74 -10.35 17.57
CA THR A 37 -7.50 -9.17 17.15
C THR A 37 -6.63 -7.91 17.13
N ALA A 38 -5.80 -7.67 18.15
CA ALA A 38 -4.92 -6.50 18.20
C ALA A 38 -3.97 -6.44 17.00
N ILE A 39 -3.37 -7.59 16.66
CA ILE A 39 -2.41 -7.70 15.55
C ILE A 39 -3.14 -7.46 14.22
N THR A 40 -4.26 -8.14 13.99
CA THR A 40 -5.03 -7.98 12.75
C THR A 40 -5.50 -6.54 12.55
N ASP A 41 -6.02 -5.90 13.61
CA ASP A 41 -6.49 -4.50 13.57
C ASP A 41 -5.37 -3.52 13.19
N VAL A 42 -4.15 -3.73 13.71
CA VAL A 42 -2.99 -2.87 13.40
C VAL A 42 -2.53 -3.09 11.96
N ILE A 43 -2.52 -4.33 11.47
CA ILE A 43 -2.15 -4.65 10.07
C ILE A 43 -3.18 -4.06 9.10
N GLU A 44 -4.47 -4.20 9.37
CA GLU A 44 -5.52 -3.61 8.52
C GLU A 44 -5.42 -2.09 8.46
N ARG A 45 -5.14 -1.44 9.60
CA ARG A 45 -4.92 0.01 9.62
C ARG A 45 -3.70 0.42 8.81
N ALA A 46 -2.59 -0.31 8.92
CA ALA A 46 -1.40 -0.04 8.12
C ALA A 46 -1.69 -0.15 6.61
N ARG A 47 -2.45 -1.17 6.19
CA ARG A 47 -2.88 -1.35 4.79
C ARG A 47 -3.79 -0.21 4.31
N LYS A 48 -4.77 0.19 5.13
CA LYS A 48 -5.66 1.33 4.81
C LYS A 48 -4.91 2.66 4.71
N GLN A 49 -3.95 2.90 5.60
CA GLN A 49 -3.09 4.09 5.55
C GLN A 49 -2.22 4.12 4.29
N MET A 50 -1.65 2.96 3.91
CA MET A 50 -0.91 2.82 2.65
C MET A 50 -1.80 3.14 1.45
N ALA A 51 -2.98 2.53 1.37
CA ALA A 51 -3.93 2.78 0.27
C ALA A 51 -4.28 4.27 0.16
N LYS A 52 -4.59 4.91 1.29
CA LYS A 52 -4.86 6.35 1.36
C LYS A 52 -3.67 7.18 0.85
N ARG A 53 -2.44 6.83 1.24
CA ARG A 53 -1.24 7.53 0.82
C ARG A 53 -0.97 7.41 -0.68
N VAL A 54 -1.25 6.24 -1.25
CA VAL A 54 -1.17 6.00 -2.70
C VAL A 54 -2.18 6.87 -3.44
N VAL A 55 -3.44 6.88 -3.00
CA VAL A 55 -4.48 7.75 -3.59
C VAL A 55 -4.11 9.23 -3.48
N GLU A 56 -3.64 9.68 -2.31
CA GLU A 56 -3.22 11.08 -2.11
C GLU A 56 -2.01 11.47 -2.97
N SER A 57 -1.09 10.54 -3.24
CA SER A 57 0.14 10.84 -4.01
C SER A 57 -0.05 10.73 -5.51
N TYR A 58 -0.94 9.84 -5.98
CA TYR A 58 -1.11 9.52 -7.41
C TYR A 58 -2.47 9.92 -7.97
N GLY A 59 -3.47 10.24 -7.14
CA GLY A 59 -4.82 10.55 -7.58
C GLY A 59 -4.90 11.74 -8.54
N SER A 60 -4.01 12.73 -8.40
CA SER A 60 -3.93 13.88 -9.32
C SER A 60 -3.18 13.59 -10.62
N PHE A 61 -2.42 12.50 -10.68
CA PHE A 61 -1.63 12.10 -11.85
C PHE A 61 -2.16 10.83 -12.50
N ALA A 62 -3.27 10.27 -12.00
CA ALA A 62 -3.90 9.08 -12.57
C ALA A 62 -4.45 9.46 -13.95
N PRO A 63 -3.90 8.90 -15.05
CA PRO A 63 -4.43 9.15 -16.37
C PRO A 63 -5.87 8.63 -16.47
N GLU A 64 -6.65 9.25 -17.35
CA GLU A 64 -8.01 8.81 -17.64
C GLU A 64 -8.00 7.32 -18.02
N GLY A 65 -8.85 6.52 -17.35
CA GLY A 65 -8.96 5.08 -17.56
C GLY A 65 -8.16 4.18 -16.60
N VAL A 66 -7.44 4.74 -15.62
CA VAL A 66 -6.77 3.95 -14.57
C VAL A 66 -7.72 3.64 -13.41
N ASP A 67 -7.88 2.35 -13.13
CA ASP A 67 -8.64 1.88 -11.97
C ASP A 67 -7.80 2.01 -10.69
N LEU A 68 -8.20 2.95 -9.83
CA LEU A 68 -7.57 3.20 -8.54
C LEU A 68 -7.62 1.97 -7.62
N ASP A 69 -8.65 1.13 -7.72
CA ASP A 69 -8.77 -0.10 -6.95
C ASP A 69 -7.73 -1.14 -7.38
N GLU A 70 -7.34 -1.14 -8.66
CA GLU A 70 -6.26 -1.99 -9.18
C GLU A 70 -4.90 -1.55 -8.61
N ILE A 71 -4.68 -0.25 -8.45
CA ILE A 71 -3.46 0.30 -7.81
C ILE A 71 -3.42 -0.06 -6.33
N ILE A 72 -4.51 0.21 -5.60
CA ILE A 72 -4.61 -0.04 -4.16
C ILE A 72 -4.43 -1.52 -3.83
N SER A 73 -4.97 -2.39 -4.67
CA SER A 73 -4.84 -3.84 -4.51
C SER A 73 -3.49 -4.40 -4.96
N GLY A 74 -2.60 -3.56 -5.50
CA GLY A 74 -1.29 -3.97 -6.03
C GLY A 74 -1.38 -4.80 -7.30
N ARG A 75 -2.55 -4.88 -7.95
CA ARG A 75 -2.77 -5.59 -9.22
C ARG A 75 -2.37 -4.75 -10.43
N PHE A 76 -2.21 -3.44 -10.24
CA PHE A 76 -1.91 -2.50 -11.30
C PHE A 76 -0.65 -2.88 -12.08
N ASN A 77 -0.81 -3.01 -13.40
CA ASN A 77 0.29 -3.31 -14.30
C ASN A 77 0.62 -2.07 -15.17
N PRO A 78 1.68 -1.32 -14.85
CA PRO A 78 2.04 -0.10 -15.58
C PRO A 78 2.38 -0.37 -17.06
N SER A 79 2.92 -1.55 -17.39
CA SER A 79 3.30 -1.89 -18.77
C SER A 79 2.09 -2.04 -19.70
N ARG A 80 0.94 -2.49 -19.18
CA ARG A 80 -0.30 -2.59 -19.99
C ARG A 80 -0.94 -1.22 -20.26
N MET A 81 -0.81 -0.31 -19.30
CA MET A 81 -1.30 1.05 -19.46
C MET A 81 -0.52 1.77 -20.57
N LEU A 82 0.82 1.66 -20.55
CA LEU A 82 1.70 2.29 -21.54
C LEU A 82 1.49 1.75 -22.96
N SER A 83 1.12 0.48 -23.13
CA SER A 83 0.80 -0.08 -24.46
C SER A 83 -0.53 0.41 -25.04
N GLY A 84 -1.45 0.92 -24.21
CA GLY A 84 -2.70 1.53 -24.65
C GLY A 84 -2.55 2.98 -25.09
N PHE A 85 -1.48 3.65 -24.65
CA PHE A 85 -1.07 4.92 -25.22
C PHE A 85 -0.22 4.63 -26.45
N ASP A 86 -0.79 4.84 -27.63
CA ASP A 86 -0.05 4.83 -28.90
C ASP A 86 0.88 6.07 -28.96
N ILE A 87 1.87 6.13 -28.06
CA ILE A 87 2.86 7.21 -28.02
C ILE A 87 3.93 6.83 -29.05
N PRO A 88 4.05 7.55 -30.17
CA PRO A 88 5.21 7.39 -31.04
C PRO A 88 6.44 7.76 -30.21
N PHE A 89 7.31 6.78 -29.94
CA PHE A 89 8.64 7.09 -29.46
C PHE A 89 9.29 7.98 -30.52
N PRO A 90 9.74 9.21 -30.20
CA PRO A 90 10.49 10.01 -31.16
C PRO A 90 11.78 9.24 -31.45
N THR A 91 11.82 8.54 -32.58
CA THR A 91 13.05 8.04 -33.16
C THR A 91 13.86 9.28 -33.52
N GLY A 92 14.81 9.62 -32.66
CA GLY A 92 15.74 10.71 -32.89
C GLY A 92 16.60 10.40 -34.11
N THR A 93 16.10 10.73 -35.29
CA THR A 93 16.87 10.84 -36.53
C THR A 93 16.44 12.13 -37.23
N ASP A 94 16.83 13.25 -36.64
CA ASP A 94 17.21 14.41 -37.44
C ASP A 94 18.47 14.98 -36.79
N LYS A 95 19.60 14.69 -37.43
CA LYS A 95 20.83 15.44 -37.24
C LYS A 95 21.24 15.92 -38.64
N PRO A 96 21.52 17.23 -38.80
CA PRO A 96 21.79 17.84 -40.10
C PRO A 96 23.04 17.29 -40.77
#